data_AF-A0A2J8A764-F1
#
_entry.id   AF-A0A2J8A764-F1
#
_cell.length_a   1.000
_cell.length_b   1.000
_cell.length_c   1.000
_cell.angle_alpha   90.00
_cell.angle_beta   90.00
_cell.angle_gamma   90.00
#
_symmetry.space_group_name_H-M   'P 1'
#
loop_
_entity.id
_entity.type
_entity.pdbx_description
1 polymer ?
#
loop_
_entity_poly.entity_id
_entity_poly.type
_entity_poly.pdbx_seq_one_letter_code
_entity_poly.pdbx_strand_id
1 'polypeptide(L)'
;MKKVTLSAAQERWYCSLRKLVEFNVQVPELQRSVDDERVQTIVEFQRAHREKHGAFLFIGDVALLAAGAQGRYWIVDGQHRLAAARSLVHELSEQPVSVLIVTVSASLTLKDVFTLVNKSVPVPEWIVQGTISAIHKCAITDVQSILKKRYRPFWSTATNPRRPNVSMSALAAALATGARRCPDAFPITALELAAFVDHANTRLHELHPATHATLAALDKVRQAPTVMPLFLSNDATFEWVLEWLPSFCIKVPPQPPQQTRSNPQAEEKASRRPLPRASRCAVWNRFFGEWAGVGACYCCRREITQQNYECGHILAACKGGSDAISNLRPICTTCNRSMGSRHMDEFCGTTGMLGALVSFCVPVEEEEMS
;
A
#
# COMPACT_ATOMS: atom_id res chain seq x y z
N MET A 1 -1.28 -10.51 -39.43
CA MET A 1 -0.71 -10.45 -38.07
C MET A 1 0.57 -9.64 -38.17
N LYS A 2 0.69 -8.54 -37.44
CA LYS A 2 1.91 -7.71 -37.45
C LYS A 2 2.84 -8.22 -36.36
N LYS A 3 4.12 -8.43 -36.68
CA LYS A 3 5.13 -8.89 -35.73
C LYS A 3 6.13 -7.78 -35.46
N VAL A 4 6.50 -7.60 -34.21
CA VAL A 4 7.52 -6.63 -33.77
C VAL A 4 8.55 -7.38 -32.94
N THR A 5 9.79 -7.44 -33.42
CA THR A 5 10.90 -8.04 -32.67
C THR A 5 11.31 -7.12 -31.53
N LEU A 6 11.35 -7.65 -30.30
CA LEU A 6 11.77 -6.92 -29.10
C LEU A 6 13.21 -7.28 -28.72
N SER A 7 13.60 -8.54 -28.90
CA SER A 7 14.97 -9.03 -28.70
C SER A 7 15.21 -10.30 -29.52
N ALA A 8 16.41 -10.86 -29.45
CA ALA A 8 16.76 -12.11 -30.14
C ALA A 8 15.85 -13.30 -29.76
N ALA A 9 15.21 -13.27 -28.59
CA ALA A 9 14.33 -14.33 -28.10
C ALA A 9 12.88 -13.90 -27.94
N GLN A 10 12.52 -12.64 -28.25
CA GLN A 10 11.18 -12.10 -27.97
C GLN A 10 10.60 -11.34 -29.15
N GLU A 11 9.33 -11.61 -29.43
CA GLU A 11 8.52 -10.88 -30.39
C GLU A 11 7.17 -10.53 -29.77
N ARG A 12 6.64 -9.36 -30.09
CA ARG A 12 5.24 -9.02 -29.82
C ARG A 12 4.44 -9.11 -31.11
N TRP A 13 3.37 -9.90 -31.07
CA TRP A 13 2.47 -10.09 -32.20
C TRP A 13 1.20 -9.29 -31.97
N TYR A 14 0.74 -8.60 -33.01
CA TYR A 14 -0.52 -7.86 -33.03
C TYR A 14 -1.47 -8.54 -34.02
N CYS A 15 -2.64 -8.91 -33.53
CA CYS A 15 -3.69 -9.60 -34.29
C CYS A 15 -5.07 -9.16 -33.80
N SER A 16 -6.12 -9.51 -34.54
CA SER A 16 -7.47 -9.38 -34.00
C SER A 16 -7.72 -10.47 -32.96
N LEU A 17 -8.55 -10.15 -31.98
CA LEU A 17 -8.92 -11.08 -30.91
C LEU A 17 -9.53 -12.38 -31.47
N ARG A 18 -10.30 -12.30 -32.55
CA ARG A 18 -10.79 -13.47 -33.31
C ARG A 18 -9.66 -14.38 -33.80
N LYS A 19 -8.66 -13.81 -34.47
CA LYS A 19 -7.49 -14.59 -34.95
C LYS A 19 -6.69 -15.21 -33.81
N LEU A 20 -6.65 -14.56 -32.65
CA LEU A 20 -5.97 -15.09 -31.48
C LEU A 20 -6.67 -16.34 -30.92
N VAL A 21 -7.99 -16.33 -30.80
CA VAL A 21 -8.71 -17.47 -30.20
C VAL A 21 -8.68 -18.72 -31.08
N GLU A 22 -8.59 -18.53 -32.40
CA GLU A 22 -8.39 -19.59 -33.42
C GLU A 22 -6.96 -20.14 -33.43
N PHE A 23 -6.00 -19.45 -32.79
CA PHE A 23 -4.61 -19.85 -32.82
C PHE A 23 -4.38 -21.16 -32.04
N ASN A 24 -3.67 -22.10 -32.67
CA ASN A 24 -3.37 -23.39 -32.06
C ASN A 24 -2.29 -23.24 -30.98
N VAL A 25 -2.73 -23.18 -29.73
CA VAL A 25 -1.88 -23.03 -28.54
C VAL A 25 -2.05 -24.26 -27.65
N GLN A 26 -0.93 -24.91 -27.34
CA GLN A 26 -0.86 -26.07 -26.47
C GLN A 26 -0.76 -25.65 -25.00
N VAL A 27 -1.33 -26.46 -24.11
CA VAL A 27 -1.16 -26.32 -22.67
C VAL A 27 -0.01 -27.23 -22.24
N PRO A 28 1.09 -26.70 -21.67
CA PRO A 28 2.19 -27.55 -21.25
C PRO A 28 1.86 -28.28 -19.94
N GLU A 29 2.47 -29.45 -19.70
CA GLU A 29 2.19 -30.28 -18.51
C GLU A 29 2.42 -29.58 -17.17
N LEU A 30 3.36 -28.64 -17.16
CA LEU A 30 3.71 -27.80 -16.01
C LEU A 30 2.72 -26.68 -15.72
N GLN A 31 1.67 -26.54 -16.55
CA GLN A 31 0.60 -25.57 -16.37
C GLN A 31 -0.52 -26.16 -15.50
N ARG A 32 -1.07 -25.33 -14.60
CA ARG A 32 -2.23 -25.72 -13.78
C ARG A 32 -3.51 -25.79 -14.61
N SER A 33 -4.49 -26.55 -14.12
CA SER A 33 -5.84 -26.54 -14.68
C SER A 33 -6.40 -25.12 -14.76
N VAL A 34 -7.22 -24.86 -15.78
CA VAL A 34 -7.98 -23.62 -15.89
C VAL A 34 -9.04 -23.62 -14.80
N ASP A 35 -9.16 -22.50 -14.11
CA ASP A 35 -10.18 -22.24 -13.09
C ASP A 35 -11.40 -21.57 -13.76
N ASP A 36 -12.52 -22.29 -13.83
CA ASP A 36 -13.73 -21.85 -14.53
C ASP A 36 -14.38 -20.64 -13.86
N GLU A 37 -14.33 -20.54 -12.53
CA GLU A 37 -14.88 -19.38 -11.78
C GLU A 37 -14.08 -18.12 -12.14
N ARG A 38 -12.76 -18.23 -12.17
CA ARG A 38 -11.88 -17.14 -12.58
C ARG A 38 -12.07 -16.75 -14.04
N VAL A 39 -12.29 -17.70 -14.93
CA VAL A 39 -12.64 -17.42 -16.33
C VAL A 39 -13.94 -16.63 -16.40
N GLN A 40 -14.95 -17.06 -15.66
CA GLN A 40 -16.27 -16.43 -15.64
C GLN A 40 -16.21 -14.99 -15.12
N THR A 41 -15.42 -14.71 -14.07
CA THR A 41 -15.18 -13.33 -13.59
C THR A 41 -14.59 -12.44 -14.69
N ILE A 42 -13.66 -12.96 -15.50
CA ILE A 42 -13.08 -12.21 -16.61
C ILE A 42 -14.14 -11.97 -17.69
N VAL A 43 -14.93 -12.99 -18.05
CA VAL A 43 -16.00 -12.87 -19.06
C VAL A 43 -17.03 -11.81 -18.65
N GLU A 44 -17.46 -11.81 -17.39
CA GLU A 44 -18.40 -10.82 -16.85
C GLU A 44 -17.84 -9.40 -16.93
N PHE A 45 -16.59 -9.19 -16.52
CA PHE A 45 -15.91 -7.91 -16.68
C PHE A 45 -15.87 -7.46 -18.15
N GLN A 46 -15.50 -8.37 -19.06
CA GLN A 46 -15.42 -8.07 -20.49
C GLN A 46 -16.78 -7.67 -21.09
N ARG A 47 -17.85 -8.38 -20.73
CA ARG A 47 -19.21 -8.05 -21.17
C ARG A 47 -19.68 -6.71 -20.63
N ALA A 48 -19.52 -6.46 -19.33
CA ALA A 48 -19.89 -5.20 -18.70
C ALA A 48 -19.14 -4.01 -19.33
N HIS A 49 -17.83 -4.16 -19.59
CA HIS A 49 -17.06 -3.12 -20.27
C HIS A 49 -17.53 -2.90 -21.70
N ARG A 50 -17.82 -3.98 -22.46
CA ARG A 50 -18.31 -3.88 -23.84
C ARG A 50 -19.69 -3.22 -23.91
N GLU A 51 -20.57 -3.51 -22.97
CA GLU A 51 -21.88 -2.86 -22.87
C GLU A 51 -21.73 -1.35 -22.66
N LYS A 52 -20.84 -0.94 -21.75
CA LYS A 52 -20.61 0.48 -21.44
C LYS A 52 -19.82 1.24 -22.52
N HIS A 53 -18.85 0.59 -23.18
CA HIS A 53 -17.85 1.26 -24.03
C HIS A 53 -17.78 0.75 -25.48
N GLY A 54 -18.62 -0.21 -25.86
CA GLY A 54 -18.68 -0.79 -27.21
C GLY A 54 -17.55 -1.75 -27.58
N ALA A 55 -16.59 -2.00 -26.68
CA ALA A 55 -15.41 -2.82 -26.95
C ALA A 55 -15.00 -3.67 -25.73
N PHE A 56 -14.36 -4.81 -26.00
CA PHE A 56 -13.73 -5.60 -24.94
C PHE A 56 -12.46 -4.89 -24.43
N LEU A 57 -12.06 -5.10 -23.19
CA LEU A 57 -10.84 -4.53 -22.61
C LEU A 57 -9.89 -5.61 -22.13
N PHE A 58 -9.06 -6.12 -23.03
CA PHE A 58 -7.92 -6.95 -22.68
C PHE A 58 -6.69 -6.06 -22.47
N ILE A 59 -6.34 -5.81 -21.21
CA ILE A 59 -5.20 -4.97 -20.84
C ILE A 59 -3.89 -5.72 -21.06
N GLY A 60 -2.97 -5.11 -21.81
CA GLY A 60 -1.64 -5.66 -22.08
C GLY A 60 -1.66 -6.85 -23.06
N ASP A 61 -0.68 -7.74 -22.94
CA ASP A 61 -0.63 -8.95 -23.74
C ASP A 61 -1.67 -9.98 -23.22
N VAL A 62 -2.57 -10.43 -24.11
CA VAL A 62 -3.64 -11.38 -23.75
C VAL A 62 -3.03 -12.67 -23.18
N ALA A 63 -1.97 -13.14 -23.84
CA ALA A 63 -1.21 -14.32 -23.45
C ALA A 63 0.28 -14.12 -23.68
N LEU A 64 1.08 -14.85 -22.89
CA LEU A 64 2.50 -15.08 -23.15
C LEU A 64 2.63 -16.51 -23.67
N LEU A 65 3.16 -16.66 -24.88
CA LEU A 65 3.38 -17.95 -25.52
C LEU A 65 4.86 -18.24 -25.66
N ALA A 66 5.25 -19.48 -25.37
CA ALA A 66 6.55 -20.01 -25.74
C ALA A 66 6.46 -20.61 -27.14
N ALA A 67 7.33 -20.20 -28.06
CA ALA A 67 7.46 -20.76 -29.40
C ALA A 67 8.63 -21.75 -29.42
N GLY A 68 8.38 -22.99 -29.81
CA GLY A 68 9.42 -24.00 -29.98
C GLY A 68 9.50 -24.52 -31.41
N ALA A 69 10.22 -25.63 -31.58
CA ALA A 69 10.46 -26.22 -32.89
C ALA A 69 9.15 -26.59 -33.60
N GLN A 70 9.17 -26.48 -34.93
CA GLN A 70 8.08 -26.89 -35.84
C GLN A 70 6.78 -26.08 -35.67
N GLY A 71 6.88 -24.80 -35.27
CA GLY A 71 5.70 -23.92 -35.18
C GLY A 71 4.74 -24.28 -34.05
N ARG A 72 5.22 -24.99 -33.02
CA ARG A 72 4.45 -25.29 -31.81
C ARG A 72 4.53 -24.12 -30.84
N TYR A 73 3.38 -23.77 -30.27
CA TYR A 73 3.23 -22.72 -29.29
C TYR A 73 2.63 -23.27 -28.00
N TRP A 74 3.22 -22.93 -26.86
CA TRP A 74 2.72 -23.31 -25.53
C TRP A 74 2.31 -22.07 -24.75
N ILE A 75 1.17 -22.13 -24.06
CA ILE A 75 0.79 -21.05 -23.16
C ILE A 75 1.61 -21.07 -21.88
N VAL A 76 2.19 -19.93 -21.53
CA VAL A 76 3.00 -19.74 -20.33
C VAL A 76 2.24 -18.93 -19.29
N ASP A 77 1.64 -17.81 -19.71
CA ASP A 77 0.78 -16.95 -18.88
C ASP A 77 -0.45 -16.47 -19.67
N GLY A 78 -1.50 -16.09 -18.96
CA GLY A 78 -2.75 -15.60 -19.54
C GLY A 78 -3.75 -16.71 -19.90
N GLN A 79 -3.62 -17.92 -19.35
CA GLN A 79 -4.53 -19.04 -19.65
C GLN A 79 -6.01 -18.71 -19.45
N HIS A 80 -6.36 -18.03 -18.34
CA HIS A 80 -7.74 -17.64 -18.05
C HIS A 80 -8.21 -16.52 -18.97
N ARG A 81 -7.31 -15.60 -19.39
CA ARG A 81 -7.63 -14.54 -20.37
C ARG A 81 -7.91 -15.13 -21.75
N LEU A 82 -7.07 -16.06 -22.21
CA LEU A 82 -7.27 -16.74 -23.49
C LEU A 82 -8.51 -17.65 -23.46
N ALA A 83 -8.77 -18.34 -22.35
CA ALA A 83 -9.99 -19.12 -22.16
C ALA A 83 -11.24 -18.22 -22.18
N ALA A 84 -11.24 -17.10 -21.45
CA ALA A 84 -12.33 -16.13 -21.49
C ALA A 84 -12.55 -15.56 -22.89
N ALA A 85 -11.48 -15.22 -23.62
CA ALA A 85 -11.58 -14.79 -25.01
C ALA A 85 -12.21 -15.87 -25.91
N ARG A 86 -11.84 -17.15 -25.73
CA ARG A 86 -12.45 -18.29 -26.45
C ARG A 86 -13.93 -18.46 -26.12
N SER A 87 -14.33 -18.30 -24.86
CA SER A 87 -15.75 -18.34 -24.46
C SER A 87 -16.58 -17.22 -25.11
N LEU A 88 -15.94 -16.11 -25.47
CA LEU A 88 -16.56 -14.97 -26.14
C LEU A 88 -16.52 -15.06 -27.67
N VAL A 89 -16.07 -16.15 -28.29
CA VAL A 89 -15.78 -16.25 -29.74
C VAL A 89 -16.89 -15.71 -30.66
N HIS A 90 -18.15 -15.97 -30.31
CA HIS A 90 -19.32 -15.53 -31.08
C HIS A 90 -19.64 -14.03 -30.91
N GLU A 91 -19.12 -13.42 -29.86
CA GLU A 91 -19.29 -12.01 -29.52
C GLU A 91 -18.09 -11.14 -29.98
N LEU A 92 -17.00 -11.77 -30.45
CA LEU A 92 -15.75 -11.08 -30.77
C LEU A 92 -15.87 -10.15 -31.97
N SER A 93 -15.44 -8.91 -31.76
CA SER A 93 -15.12 -7.94 -32.80
C SER A 93 -13.70 -8.16 -33.37
N GLU A 94 -13.37 -7.49 -34.48
CA GLU A 94 -12.00 -7.47 -35.06
C GLU A 94 -11.02 -6.59 -34.25
N GLN A 95 -11.30 -6.37 -32.97
CA GLN A 95 -10.50 -5.53 -32.10
C GLN A 95 -9.03 -6.02 -32.05
N PRO A 96 -8.04 -5.12 -32.21
CA PRO A 96 -6.64 -5.47 -32.12
C PRO A 96 -6.23 -5.79 -30.68
N VAL A 97 -5.45 -6.84 -30.53
CA VAL A 97 -4.84 -7.28 -29.28
C VAL A 97 -3.38 -7.66 -29.51
N SER A 98 -2.60 -7.75 -28.43
CA SER A 98 -1.22 -8.20 -28.48
C SER A 98 -0.99 -9.51 -27.74
N VAL A 99 0.02 -10.24 -28.19
CA VAL A 99 0.52 -11.48 -27.61
C VAL A 99 2.04 -11.40 -27.55
N LEU A 100 2.64 -11.74 -26.42
CA LEU A 100 4.08 -11.84 -26.29
C LEU A 100 4.52 -13.26 -26.63
N ILE A 101 5.48 -13.39 -27.54
CA ILE A 101 6.07 -14.65 -27.96
C ILE A 101 7.52 -14.70 -27.46
N VAL A 102 7.88 -15.80 -26.80
CA VAL A 102 9.25 -16.08 -26.37
C VAL A 102 9.74 -17.34 -27.07
N THR A 103 10.79 -17.22 -27.86
CA THR A 103 11.40 -18.37 -28.55
C THR A 103 12.22 -19.18 -27.54
N VAL A 104 11.86 -20.45 -27.33
CA VAL A 104 12.62 -21.35 -26.47
C VAL A 104 13.79 -21.96 -27.23
N SER A 105 14.89 -22.20 -26.51
CA SER A 105 16.13 -22.74 -27.05
C SER A 105 16.79 -23.67 -26.05
N ALA A 106 17.94 -24.25 -26.42
CA ALA A 106 18.74 -25.05 -25.49
C ALA A 106 19.20 -24.25 -24.24
N SER A 107 19.36 -22.92 -24.36
CA SER A 107 19.78 -22.04 -23.26
C SER A 107 18.63 -21.36 -22.51
N LEU A 108 17.39 -21.46 -23.03
CA LEU A 108 16.19 -20.89 -22.41
C LEU A 108 15.03 -21.86 -22.60
N THR A 109 14.83 -22.76 -21.64
CA THR A 109 13.83 -23.82 -21.75
C THR A 109 12.42 -23.29 -21.43
N LEU A 110 11.39 -24.04 -21.85
CA LEU A 110 10.00 -23.74 -21.48
C LEU A 110 9.80 -23.63 -19.95
N LYS A 111 10.48 -24.49 -19.18
CA LYS A 111 10.43 -24.48 -17.72
C LYS A 111 11.05 -23.19 -17.15
N ASP A 112 12.12 -22.69 -17.74
CA ASP A 112 12.77 -21.44 -17.31
C ASP A 112 11.85 -20.25 -17.53
N VAL A 113 11.24 -20.15 -18.73
CA VAL A 113 10.28 -19.10 -19.06
C VAL A 113 9.08 -19.16 -18.12
N PHE A 114 8.53 -20.35 -17.89
CA PHE A 114 7.41 -20.54 -16.98
C PHE A 114 7.73 -20.16 -15.53
N THR A 115 8.89 -20.60 -15.04
CA THR A 115 9.35 -20.30 -13.68
C THR A 115 9.59 -18.80 -13.50
N LEU A 116 10.15 -18.13 -14.50
CA LEU A 116 10.44 -16.70 -14.43
C LEU A 116 9.16 -15.86 -14.35
N VAL A 117 8.16 -16.18 -15.19
CA VAL A 117 6.91 -15.43 -15.28
C VAL A 117 6.05 -15.63 -14.02
N ASN A 118 5.96 -16.86 -13.53
CA ASN A 118 5.14 -17.22 -12.37
C ASN A 118 5.79 -16.91 -11.00
N LYS A 119 6.99 -16.30 -10.97
CA LYS A 119 7.58 -15.74 -9.74
C LYS A 119 6.94 -14.43 -9.28
N SER A 120 6.02 -13.87 -10.07
CA SER A 120 5.27 -12.67 -9.71
C SER A 120 4.29 -12.99 -8.56
N VAL A 121 4.55 -12.42 -7.39
CA VAL A 121 3.67 -12.58 -6.23
C VAL A 121 2.39 -11.78 -6.49
N PRO A 122 1.19 -12.39 -6.35
CA PRO A 122 -0.06 -11.66 -6.53
C PRO A 122 -0.13 -10.48 -5.56
N VAL A 123 -0.58 -9.33 -6.06
CA VAL A 123 -0.80 -8.15 -5.24
C VAL A 123 -1.96 -8.45 -4.27
N PRO A 124 -1.80 -8.22 -2.95
CA PRO A 124 -2.86 -8.46 -1.99
C PRO A 124 -4.17 -7.75 -2.34
N GLU A 125 -5.30 -8.43 -2.14
CA GLU A 125 -6.63 -7.97 -2.53
C GLU A 125 -7.03 -6.63 -1.90
N TRP A 126 -6.64 -6.37 -0.65
CA TRP A 126 -6.89 -5.11 0.05
C TRP A 126 -6.15 -3.90 -0.56
N ILE A 127 -5.09 -4.14 -1.35
CA ILE A 127 -4.43 -3.09 -2.14
C ILE A 127 -5.28 -2.76 -3.37
N VAL A 128 -5.81 -3.80 -4.03
CA VAL A 128 -6.56 -3.73 -5.29
C VAL A 128 -7.97 -3.14 -5.09
N GLN A 129 -8.70 -3.58 -4.07
CA GLN A 129 -10.10 -3.20 -3.86
C GLN A 129 -10.31 -1.79 -3.26
N GLY A 130 -9.23 -1.05 -2.96
CA GLY A 130 -9.38 0.30 -2.41
C GLY A 130 -10.00 0.36 -1.01
N THR A 131 -10.06 -0.75 -0.28
CA THR A 131 -10.86 -0.89 0.96
C THR A 131 -10.31 -0.15 2.17
N ILE A 132 -9.14 0.46 2.06
CA ILE A 132 -8.47 1.25 3.11
C ILE A 132 -7.78 2.49 2.52
N SER A 133 -7.65 3.54 3.33
CA SER A 133 -7.04 4.81 2.92
C SER A 133 -5.60 4.64 2.44
N ALA A 134 -5.12 5.54 1.57
CA ALA A 134 -3.74 5.53 1.09
C ALA A 134 -2.71 5.59 2.24
N ILE A 135 -3.02 6.34 3.30
CA ILE A 135 -2.17 6.47 4.49
C ILE A 135 -2.04 5.11 5.20
N HIS A 136 -3.15 4.39 5.39
CA HIS A 136 -3.11 3.05 5.99
C HIS A 136 -2.39 2.04 5.10
N LYS A 137 -2.54 2.11 3.76
CA LYS A 137 -1.79 1.28 2.82
C LYS A 137 -0.28 1.49 2.96
N CYS A 138 0.17 2.75 3.03
CA CYS A 138 1.58 3.08 3.23
C CYS A 138 2.08 2.57 4.59
N ALA A 139 1.36 2.83 5.68
CA ALA A 139 1.74 2.36 7.02
C ALA A 139 1.91 0.83 7.07
N ILE A 140 0.97 0.08 6.49
CA ILE A 140 1.04 -1.38 6.42
C ILE A 140 2.23 -1.83 5.56
N THR A 141 2.42 -1.24 4.38
CA THR A 141 3.53 -1.62 3.48
C THR A 141 4.90 -1.36 4.12
N ASP A 142 5.05 -0.22 4.77
CA ASP A 142 6.31 0.21 5.38
C ASP A 142 6.62 -0.58 6.65
N VAL A 143 5.60 -0.89 7.48
CA VAL A 143 5.80 -1.68 8.70
C VAL A 143 6.26 -3.11 8.37
N GLN A 144 5.79 -3.69 7.25
CA GLN A 144 6.24 -5.02 6.83
C GLN A 144 7.76 -5.06 6.65
N SER A 145 8.37 -4.00 6.10
CA SER A 145 9.82 -3.91 5.91
C SER A 145 10.58 -3.84 7.25
N ILE A 146 10.02 -3.15 8.24
CA ILE A 146 10.56 -3.07 9.61
C ILE A 146 10.51 -4.46 10.28
N LEU A 147 9.33 -5.09 10.27
CA LEU A 147 9.08 -6.37 10.91
C LEU A 147 9.86 -7.52 10.26
N LYS A 148 9.99 -7.53 8.92
CA LYS A 148 10.81 -8.49 8.17
C LYS A 148 12.26 -8.52 8.65
N LYS A 149 12.85 -7.34 8.88
CA LYS A 149 14.23 -7.24 9.37
C LYS A 149 14.34 -7.67 10.83
N ARG A 150 13.43 -7.20 11.68
CA ARG A 150 13.46 -7.42 13.14
C ARG A 150 13.27 -8.89 13.54
N TYR A 151 12.31 -9.57 12.91
CA TYR A 151 11.91 -10.94 13.27
C TYR A 151 12.25 -11.95 12.15
N ARG A 152 13.33 -11.69 11.39
CA ARG A 152 13.70 -12.42 10.16
C ARG A 152 13.48 -13.94 10.19
N PRO A 153 13.92 -14.70 11.20
CA PRO A 153 13.79 -16.16 11.16
C PRO A 153 12.35 -16.64 11.36
N PHE A 154 11.42 -15.82 11.84
CA PHE A 154 10.05 -16.23 12.13
C PHE A 154 9.11 -16.12 10.93
N TRP A 155 9.52 -15.46 9.85
CA TRP A 155 8.66 -15.25 8.69
C TRP A 155 8.63 -16.47 7.78
N SER A 156 7.41 -16.87 7.40
CA SER A 156 7.16 -17.92 6.42
C SER A 156 6.46 -17.38 5.18
N THR A 157 6.71 -18.03 4.05
CA THR A 157 6.00 -17.81 2.78
C THR A 157 4.72 -18.65 2.67
N ALA A 158 4.54 -19.64 3.54
CA ALA A 158 3.33 -20.47 3.56
C ALA A 158 2.13 -19.68 4.10
N THR A 159 0.94 -19.93 3.55
CA THR A 159 -0.30 -19.31 4.02
C THR A 159 -0.61 -19.71 5.46
N ASN A 160 -0.43 -20.99 5.79
CA ASN A 160 -0.65 -21.57 7.13
C ASN A 160 0.64 -22.21 7.66
N PRO A 161 1.59 -21.42 8.16
CA PRO A 161 2.88 -21.94 8.60
C PRO A 161 2.78 -22.71 9.92
N ARG A 162 3.67 -23.69 10.12
CA ARG A 162 3.84 -24.34 11.42
C ARG A 162 4.39 -23.35 12.44
N ARG A 163 3.73 -23.27 13.60
CA ARG A 163 4.17 -22.46 14.75
C ARG A 163 5.60 -22.87 15.17
N PRO A 164 6.49 -21.92 15.51
CA PRO A 164 6.22 -20.53 15.87
C PRO A 164 6.22 -19.55 14.68
N ASN A 165 6.39 -20.03 13.45
CA ASN A 165 6.52 -19.16 12.29
C ASN A 165 5.19 -18.47 11.94
N VAL A 166 5.28 -17.30 11.32
CA VAL A 166 4.16 -16.40 11.04
C VAL A 166 4.13 -16.04 9.56
N SER A 167 2.94 -15.98 8.97
CA SER A 167 2.76 -15.53 7.59
C SER A 167 2.66 -14.00 7.53
N MET A 168 3.57 -13.38 6.77
CA MET A 168 3.58 -11.93 6.57
C MET A 168 2.38 -11.43 5.77
N SER A 169 1.88 -12.24 4.83
CA SER A 169 0.67 -11.91 4.05
C SER A 169 -0.58 -11.98 4.92
N ALA A 170 -0.68 -12.99 5.79
CA ALA A 170 -1.81 -13.12 6.71
C ALA A 170 -1.83 -11.97 7.74
N LEU A 171 -0.68 -11.61 8.32
CA LEU A 171 -0.58 -10.45 9.22
C LEU A 171 -1.00 -9.16 8.51
N ALA A 172 -0.52 -8.91 7.28
CA ALA A 172 -0.89 -7.71 6.53
C ALA A 172 -2.40 -7.65 6.21
N ALA A 173 -3.02 -8.78 5.91
CA ALA A 173 -4.47 -8.85 5.69
C ALA A 173 -5.27 -8.58 6.98
N ALA A 174 -4.79 -9.07 8.13
CA ALA A 174 -5.39 -8.77 9.44
C ALA A 174 -5.26 -7.27 9.77
N LEU A 175 -4.08 -6.67 9.58
CA LEU A 175 -3.86 -5.23 9.76
C LEU A 175 -4.74 -4.39 8.83
N ALA A 176 -4.88 -4.78 7.57
CA ALA A 176 -5.78 -4.11 6.63
C ALA A 176 -7.26 -4.20 7.06
N THR A 177 -7.66 -5.33 7.66
CA THR A 177 -8.99 -5.48 8.25
C THR A 177 -9.17 -4.58 9.48
N GLY A 178 -8.17 -4.45 10.33
CA GLY A 178 -8.14 -3.47 11.42
C GLY A 178 -8.30 -2.03 10.93
N ALA A 179 -7.50 -1.64 9.92
CA ALA A 179 -7.57 -0.31 9.31
C ALA A 179 -8.94 0.00 8.67
N ARG A 180 -9.63 -1.03 8.16
CA ARG A 180 -10.98 -0.90 7.59
C ARG A 180 -12.05 -0.77 8.68
N ARG A 181 -11.97 -1.57 9.75
CA ARG A 181 -13.00 -1.64 10.80
C ARG A 181 -12.88 -0.55 11.86
N CYS A 182 -11.65 -0.09 12.11
CA CYS A 182 -11.35 0.90 13.14
C CYS A 182 -10.41 1.99 12.59
N PRO A 183 -10.81 2.72 11.53
CA PRO A 183 -9.91 3.64 10.82
C PRO A 183 -9.36 4.76 11.73
N ASP A 184 -10.16 5.27 12.67
CA ASP A 184 -9.75 6.38 13.54
C ASP A 184 -8.76 5.96 14.64
N ALA A 185 -8.80 4.70 15.05
CA ALA A 185 -7.89 4.13 16.05
C ALA A 185 -6.66 3.47 15.40
N PHE A 186 -6.64 3.32 14.07
CA PHE A 186 -5.58 2.59 13.40
C PHE A 186 -4.31 3.45 13.28
N PRO A 187 -3.12 2.90 13.62
CA PRO A 187 -1.86 3.62 13.45
C PRO A 187 -1.61 4.06 12.00
N ILE A 188 -1.34 5.35 11.82
CA ILE A 188 -1.18 5.97 10.49
C ILE A 188 0.27 6.01 10.01
N THR A 189 1.23 5.67 10.88
CA THR A 189 2.65 5.56 10.52
C THR A 189 3.18 4.14 10.75
N ALA A 190 4.21 3.78 9.98
CA ALA A 190 4.90 2.49 10.13
C ALA A 190 5.49 2.27 11.52
N LEU A 191 5.93 3.34 12.19
CA LEU A 191 6.55 3.27 13.51
C LEU A 191 5.52 2.99 14.60
N GLU A 192 4.37 3.68 14.55
CA GLU A 192 3.26 3.44 15.48
C GLU A 192 2.67 2.05 15.29
N LEU A 193 2.54 1.61 14.03
CA LEU A 193 2.08 0.26 13.71
C LEU A 193 3.07 -0.81 14.17
N ALA A 194 4.38 -0.54 14.07
CA ALA A 194 5.40 -1.41 14.65
C ALA A 194 5.26 -1.49 16.18
N ALA A 195 5.02 -0.36 16.85
CA ALA A 195 4.81 -0.32 18.31
C ALA A 195 3.56 -1.09 18.73
N PHE A 196 2.48 -1.04 17.93
CA PHE A 196 1.28 -1.85 18.17
C PHE A 196 1.59 -3.35 18.07
N VAL A 197 2.30 -3.76 17.01
CA VAL A 197 2.71 -5.17 16.83
C VAL A 197 3.66 -5.62 17.94
N ASP A 198 4.58 -4.76 18.40
CA ASP A 198 5.48 -5.06 19.51
C ASP A 198 4.69 -5.20 20.83
N HIS A 199 3.69 -4.33 21.08
CA HIS A 199 2.80 -4.45 22.23
C HIS A 199 2.05 -5.79 22.21
N ALA A 200 1.49 -6.15 21.05
CA ALA A 200 0.80 -7.42 20.89
C ALA A 200 1.74 -8.62 21.09
N ASN A 201 2.98 -8.54 20.58
CA ASN A 201 3.99 -9.58 20.74
C ASN A 201 4.31 -9.84 22.22
N THR A 202 4.53 -8.78 23.01
CA THR A 202 4.77 -8.88 24.44
C THR A 202 3.57 -9.46 25.17
N ARG A 203 2.38 -8.94 24.90
CA ARG A 203 1.14 -9.39 25.57
C ARG A 203 0.80 -10.84 25.26
N LEU A 204 0.99 -11.29 24.02
CA LEU A 204 0.80 -12.70 23.65
C LEU A 204 1.78 -13.63 24.36
N HIS A 205 3.00 -13.18 24.63
CA HIS A 205 3.94 -13.94 25.45
C HIS A 205 3.46 -14.07 26.90
N GLU A 206 3.02 -12.96 27.50
CA GLU A 206 2.50 -12.93 28.88
C GLU A 206 1.25 -13.80 29.05
N LEU A 207 0.33 -13.78 28.07
CA LEU A 207 -0.89 -14.59 28.08
C LEU A 207 -0.61 -16.08 27.83
N HIS A 208 0.45 -16.39 27.07
CA HIS A 208 0.76 -17.75 26.62
C HIS A 208 2.24 -18.12 26.86
N PRO A 209 2.74 -18.10 28.11
CA PRO A 209 4.17 -18.18 28.39
C PRO A 209 4.78 -19.56 28.14
N ALA A 210 3.97 -20.63 28.17
CA ALA A 210 4.44 -22.02 28.13
C ALA A 210 3.80 -22.87 27.02
N THR A 211 3.17 -22.24 26.03
CA THR A 211 2.65 -23.00 24.87
C THR A 211 3.79 -23.57 24.04
N HIS A 212 3.53 -24.65 23.31
CA HIS A 212 4.50 -25.21 22.37
C HIS A 212 5.02 -24.15 21.37
N ALA A 213 4.16 -23.22 20.93
CA ALA A 213 4.56 -22.13 20.06
C ALA A 213 5.57 -21.18 20.74
N THR A 214 5.29 -20.76 21.98
CA THR A 214 6.19 -19.89 22.75
C THR A 214 7.53 -20.57 23.04
N LEU A 215 7.51 -21.83 23.49
CA LEU A 215 8.73 -22.59 23.76
C LEU A 215 9.59 -22.77 22.49
N ALA A 216 8.97 -23.13 21.37
CA ALA A 216 9.67 -23.25 20.10
C ALA A 216 10.23 -21.91 19.59
N ALA A 217 9.54 -20.78 19.87
CA ALA A 217 10.04 -19.46 19.54
C ALA A 217 11.29 -19.09 20.36
N LEU A 218 11.27 -19.39 21.66
CA LEU A 218 12.40 -19.17 22.56
C LEU A 218 13.59 -20.05 22.19
N ASP A 219 13.38 -21.33 21.87
CA ASP A 219 14.45 -22.23 21.41
C ASP A 219 15.10 -21.75 20.11
N LYS A 220 14.31 -21.16 19.20
CA LYS A 220 14.84 -20.55 17.97
C LYS A 220 15.77 -19.37 18.27
N VAL A 221 15.44 -18.54 19.26
CA VAL A 221 16.28 -17.42 19.69
C VAL A 221 17.53 -17.90 20.44
N ARG A 222 17.43 -18.98 21.23
CA ARG A 222 18.60 -19.57 21.90
C ARG A 222 19.70 -19.99 20.92
N GLN A 223 19.32 -20.40 19.71
CA GLN A 223 20.26 -20.75 18.64
C GLN A 223 20.83 -19.53 17.88
N ALA A 224 20.20 -18.35 18.03
CA ALA A 224 20.61 -17.11 17.36
C ALA A 224 20.33 -15.89 18.27
N PRO A 225 21.22 -15.58 19.24
CA PRO A 225 20.95 -14.62 20.31
C PRO A 225 20.69 -13.16 19.87
N THR A 226 21.05 -12.81 18.63
CA THR A 226 20.82 -11.48 18.03
C THR A 226 19.40 -11.31 17.49
N VAL A 227 18.57 -12.35 17.55
CA VAL A 227 17.20 -12.37 17.04
C VAL A 227 16.22 -12.07 18.17
N MET A 228 15.28 -11.16 17.92
CA MET A 228 14.15 -10.92 18.83
C MET A 228 13.11 -12.05 18.70
N PRO A 229 12.55 -12.57 19.80
CA PRO A 229 11.51 -13.59 19.73
C PRO A 229 10.19 -13.02 19.19
N LEU A 230 9.45 -13.83 18.42
CA LEU A 230 8.13 -13.51 17.90
C LEU A 230 7.09 -14.53 18.39
N PHE A 231 6.04 -14.04 19.02
CA PHE A 231 4.98 -14.80 19.69
C PHE A 231 3.61 -14.61 19.04
N LEU A 232 3.52 -13.88 17.92
CA LEU A 232 2.25 -13.63 17.23
C LEU A 232 1.52 -14.92 16.83
N SER A 233 2.25 -16.02 16.59
CA SER A 233 1.66 -17.32 16.26
C SER A 233 0.90 -17.99 17.40
N ASN A 234 0.90 -17.44 18.62
CA ASN A 234 -0.01 -17.86 19.67
C ASN A 234 -1.47 -17.59 19.30
N ASP A 235 -1.74 -16.51 18.57
CA ASP A 235 -3.01 -16.22 17.89
C ASP A 235 -2.80 -16.22 16.37
N ALA A 236 -2.99 -17.38 15.75
CA ALA A 236 -2.78 -17.56 14.31
C ALA A 236 -3.83 -16.85 13.43
N THR A 237 -4.96 -16.46 14.01
CA THR A 237 -6.05 -15.70 13.36
C THR A 237 -5.83 -14.19 13.42
N PHE A 238 -4.94 -13.73 14.30
CA PHE A 238 -4.67 -12.31 14.54
C PHE A 238 -5.90 -11.51 15.01
N GLU A 239 -6.80 -12.14 15.77
CA GLU A 239 -7.98 -11.48 16.34
C GLU A 239 -7.59 -10.32 17.26
N TRP A 240 -6.43 -10.43 17.91
CA TRP A 240 -5.84 -9.34 18.70
C TRP A 240 -5.75 -8.00 17.95
N VAL A 241 -5.65 -8.01 16.61
CA VAL A 241 -5.64 -6.78 15.81
C VAL A 241 -6.94 -6.01 15.98
N LEU A 242 -8.08 -6.68 16.05
CA LEU A 242 -9.37 -6.02 16.25
C LEU A 242 -9.67 -5.79 17.72
N GLU A 243 -9.31 -6.74 18.58
CA GLU A 243 -9.62 -6.66 20.01
C GLU A 243 -8.81 -5.56 20.71
N TRP A 244 -7.52 -5.40 20.35
CA TRP A 244 -6.61 -4.56 21.13
C TRP A 244 -6.38 -3.19 20.52
N LEU A 245 -6.67 -3.01 19.22
CA LEU A 245 -6.49 -1.73 18.53
C LEU A 245 -7.35 -0.59 19.12
N PRO A 246 -8.63 -0.78 19.51
CA PRO A 246 -9.40 0.26 20.17
C PRO A 246 -8.82 0.71 21.52
N SER A 247 -8.10 -0.18 22.20
CA SER A 247 -7.45 0.11 23.50
C SER A 247 -5.98 0.53 23.35
N PHE A 248 -5.44 0.46 22.12
CA PHE A 248 -4.06 0.82 21.86
C PHE A 248 -3.96 2.32 21.69
N CYS A 249 -3.48 2.98 22.74
CA CYS A 249 -3.06 4.36 22.69
C CYS A 249 -1.53 4.42 22.79
N ILE A 250 -0.90 5.13 21.85
CA ILE A 250 0.53 5.41 21.91
C ILE A 250 0.73 6.27 23.15
N LYS A 251 1.16 5.65 24.25
CA LYS A 251 1.67 6.39 25.39
C LYS A 251 2.97 7.03 24.92
N VAL A 252 2.90 8.27 24.44
CA VAL A 252 4.10 9.10 24.31
C VAL A 252 4.72 9.11 25.71
N PRO A 253 5.91 8.53 25.93
CA PRO A 253 6.53 8.56 27.23
C PRO A 253 6.69 10.03 27.62
N PRO A 254 6.36 10.46 28.85
CA PRO A 254 6.78 11.77 29.31
C PRO A 254 8.30 11.80 29.16
N GLN A 255 8.80 12.72 28.33
CA GLN A 255 10.24 12.88 28.21
C GLN A 255 10.77 13.25 29.60
N PRO A 256 11.84 12.58 30.09
CA PRO A 256 12.41 12.94 31.37
C PRO A 256 12.78 14.42 31.34
N PRO A 257 12.60 15.16 32.46
CA PRO A 257 12.93 16.57 32.51
C PRO A 257 14.37 16.73 32.06
N GLN A 258 14.58 17.44 30.94
CA GLN A 258 15.91 17.88 30.57
C GLN A 258 16.42 18.71 31.74
N GLN A 259 17.45 18.21 32.42
CA GLN A 259 18.14 18.94 33.48
C GLN A 259 18.79 20.17 32.85
N THR A 260 18.02 21.25 32.74
CA THR A 260 18.58 22.58 32.64
C THR A 260 19.23 22.85 33.98
N ARG A 261 20.57 22.81 34.00
CA ARG A 261 21.35 23.36 35.10
C ARG A 261 20.85 24.78 35.32
N SER A 262 20.16 24.97 36.44
CA SER A 262 19.63 26.25 36.87
C SER A 262 20.79 27.21 37.09
N ASN A 263 20.86 28.26 36.28
CA ASN A 263 21.48 29.49 36.72
C ASN A 263 20.33 30.47 37.01
N PRO A 264 20.10 30.83 38.28
CA PRO A 264 19.02 31.73 38.63
C PRO A 264 19.48 33.16 38.40
N GLN A 265 19.23 33.72 37.21
CA GLN A 265 19.19 35.17 37.05
C GLN A 265 18.53 35.60 35.72
N ALA A 266 17.50 36.44 35.88
CA ALA A 266 16.92 37.40 34.95
C ALA A 266 16.07 36.88 33.77
N GLU A 267 14.79 37.24 33.84
CA GLU A 267 13.83 37.23 32.73
C GLU A 267 14.26 38.20 31.62
N GLU A 268 14.50 37.70 30.41
CA GLU A 268 14.51 38.51 29.20
C GLU A 268 13.76 37.78 28.08
N LYS A 269 12.79 38.47 27.46
CA LYS A 269 11.99 37.97 26.34
C LYS A 269 12.90 37.66 25.14
N ALA A 270 13.36 36.42 25.03
CA ALA A 270 14.06 35.94 23.85
C ALA A 270 13.11 35.98 22.64
N SER A 271 13.40 36.86 21.67
CA SER A 271 12.69 36.85 20.38
C SER A 271 12.93 35.51 19.70
N ARG A 272 11.84 34.81 19.34
CA ARG A 272 11.91 33.46 18.76
C ARG A 272 12.62 33.47 17.42
N ARG A 273 13.44 32.46 17.16
CA ARG A 273 14.09 32.26 15.85
C ARG A 273 13.02 31.87 14.82
N PRO A 274 13.05 32.45 13.61
CA PRO A 274 12.13 32.06 12.54
C PRO A 274 12.46 30.66 12.01
N LEU A 275 11.43 29.92 11.57
CA LEU A 275 11.57 28.63 10.91
C LEU A 275 12.48 28.74 9.67
N PRO A 276 13.46 27.83 9.49
CA PRO A 276 14.32 27.84 8.30
C PRO A 276 13.52 27.70 7.00
N ARG A 277 13.98 28.34 5.92
CA ARG A 277 13.33 28.27 4.59
C ARG A 277 13.13 26.84 4.11
N ALA A 278 14.11 25.96 4.32
CA ALA A 278 14.01 24.54 3.96
C ALA A 278 12.84 23.84 4.65
N SER A 279 12.61 24.14 5.93
CA SER A 279 11.50 23.56 6.71
C SER A 279 10.15 24.10 6.23
N ARG A 280 10.07 25.38 5.85
CA ARG A 280 8.87 25.96 5.21
C ARG A 280 8.56 25.26 3.88
N CYS A 281 9.55 25.14 2.99
CA CYS A 281 9.39 24.44 1.72
C CYS A 281 8.96 22.97 1.91
N ALA A 282 9.53 22.29 2.90
CA ALA A 282 9.16 20.91 3.19
C ALA A 282 7.70 20.77 3.68
N VAL A 283 7.19 21.75 4.44
CA VAL A 283 5.76 21.82 4.80
C VAL A 283 4.92 22.02 3.54
N TRP A 284 5.25 22.97 2.66
CA TRP A 284 4.50 23.18 1.42
C TRP A 284 4.43 21.91 0.55
N ASN A 285 5.59 21.31 0.27
CA ASN A 285 5.70 20.12 -0.56
C ASN A 285 4.94 18.92 0.03
N ARG A 286 4.86 18.81 1.36
CA ARG A 286 4.11 17.76 2.07
C ARG A 286 2.60 17.83 1.83
N PHE A 287 2.03 19.04 1.72
CA PHE A 287 0.57 19.25 1.70
C PHE A 287 0.01 19.57 0.32
N PHE A 288 0.78 20.23 -0.55
CA PHE A 288 0.32 20.60 -1.89
C PHE A 288 1.17 19.99 -3.01
N GLY A 289 2.41 19.57 -2.71
CA GLY A 289 3.37 19.09 -3.69
C GLY A 289 4.31 20.19 -4.19
N GLU A 290 5.48 19.78 -4.69
CA GLU A 290 6.58 20.68 -5.09
C GLU A 290 6.19 21.63 -6.23
N TRP A 291 5.36 21.17 -7.15
CA TRP A 291 4.94 21.92 -8.33
C TRP A 291 3.67 22.77 -8.12
N ALA A 292 3.03 22.68 -6.95
CA ALA A 292 1.82 23.43 -6.67
C ALA A 292 2.14 24.90 -6.32
N GLY A 293 1.67 25.85 -7.12
CA GLY A 293 1.86 27.29 -6.88
C GLY A 293 0.85 27.90 -5.88
N VAL A 294 -0.32 27.27 -5.77
CA VAL A 294 -1.43 27.67 -4.89
C VAL A 294 -1.88 26.49 -4.03
N GLY A 295 -2.48 26.77 -2.88
CA GLY A 295 -2.99 25.79 -1.94
C GLY A 295 -4.08 26.40 -1.05
N ALA A 296 -4.72 25.58 -0.23
CA ALA A 296 -5.79 26.03 0.67
C ALA A 296 -5.28 26.13 2.11
N CYS A 297 -5.54 27.26 2.78
CA CYS A 297 -5.24 27.43 4.20
C CYS A 297 -5.91 26.32 5.02
N TYR A 298 -5.14 25.65 5.89
CA TYR A 298 -5.66 24.57 6.71
C TYR A 298 -6.85 25.01 7.59
N CYS A 299 -6.80 26.22 8.18
CA CYS A 299 -7.83 26.69 9.09
C CYS A 299 -9.10 27.21 8.41
N CYS A 300 -8.96 28.04 7.38
CA CYS A 300 -10.09 28.78 6.79
C CYS A 300 -10.34 28.49 5.31
N ARG A 301 -9.58 27.55 4.73
CA ARG A 301 -9.65 27.14 3.32
C ARG A 301 -9.43 28.23 2.26
N ARG A 302 -9.23 29.50 2.65
CA ARG A 302 -8.82 30.56 1.73
C ARG A 302 -7.54 30.19 1.01
N GLU A 303 -7.46 30.60 -0.25
CA GLU A 303 -6.29 30.39 -1.08
C GLU A 303 -5.05 31.04 -0.45
N ILE A 304 -3.96 30.28 -0.47
CA ILE A 304 -2.62 30.68 -0.09
C ILE A 304 -1.68 30.28 -1.22
N THR A 305 -0.62 31.04 -1.41
CA THR A 305 0.42 30.80 -2.43
C THR A 305 1.75 30.56 -1.73
N GLN A 306 2.72 30.00 -2.45
CA GLN A 306 4.08 29.83 -1.95
C GLN A 306 4.71 31.12 -1.41
N GLN A 307 4.21 32.27 -1.85
CA GLN A 307 4.71 33.60 -1.48
C GLN A 307 4.03 34.18 -0.24
N ASN A 308 2.81 33.75 0.10
CA ASN A 308 1.99 34.39 1.13
C ASN A 308 1.57 33.46 2.30
N TYR A 309 1.93 32.17 2.26
CA TYR A 309 1.61 31.23 3.34
C TYR A 309 2.56 31.34 4.53
N GLU A 310 2.03 30.99 5.70
CA GLU A 310 2.78 30.79 6.93
C GLU A 310 2.73 29.33 7.37
N CYS A 311 3.74 28.91 8.13
CA CYS A 311 3.76 27.61 8.79
C CYS A 311 3.22 27.78 10.22
N GLY A 312 1.96 27.45 10.44
CA GLY A 312 1.33 27.48 11.75
C GLY A 312 1.53 26.16 12.50
N HIS A 313 1.73 26.24 13.81
CA HIS A 313 1.82 25.05 14.66
C HIS A 313 0.44 24.53 15.06
N ILE A 314 0.24 23.21 15.03
CA ILE A 314 -0.99 22.55 15.51
C ILE A 314 -1.08 22.70 17.03
N LEU A 315 -0.03 22.26 17.73
CA LEU A 315 0.21 22.60 19.13
C LEU A 315 1.15 23.80 19.18
N ALA A 316 0.73 24.90 19.80
CA ALA A 316 1.53 26.10 19.89
C ALA A 316 2.90 25.84 20.55
N ALA A 317 3.96 26.49 20.06
CA ALA A 317 5.31 26.35 20.62
C ALA A 317 5.38 26.70 22.13
N CYS A 318 4.59 27.68 22.60
CA CYS A 318 4.51 28.02 24.03
C CYS A 318 3.86 26.92 24.90
N LYS A 319 3.18 25.95 24.27
CA LYS A 319 2.59 24.77 24.92
C LYS A 319 3.37 23.49 24.61
N GLY A 320 4.63 23.62 24.18
CA GLY A 320 5.51 22.48 23.89
C GLY A 320 5.42 21.94 22.45
N GLY A 321 4.79 22.67 21.53
CA GLY A 321 4.75 22.29 20.11
C GLY A 321 6.13 22.27 19.45
N SER A 322 6.45 21.18 18.75
CA SER A 322 7.71 21.04 18.00
C SER A 322 7.68 21.75 16.65
N ASP A 323 8.85 22.10 16.10
CA ASP A 323 9.02 22.58 14.71
C ASP A 323 9.05 21.44 13.67
N ALA A 324 8.72 20.21 14.07
CA ALA A 324 8.61 19.10 13.14
C ALA A 324 7.46 19.34 12.15
N ILE A 325 7.65 18.93 10.89
CA ILE A 325 6.65 19.05 9.82
C ILE A 325 5.29 18.45 10.23
N SER A 326 5.29 17.41 11.08
CA SER A 326 4.07 16.80 11.63
C SER A 326 3.20 17.77 12.43
N ASN A 327 3.81 18.71 13.15
CA ASN A 327 3.13 19.74 13.96
C ASN A 327 2.93 21.06 13.19
N LEU A 328 3.30 21.14 11.90
CA LEU A 328 3.15 22.33 11.08
C LEU A 328 2.07 22.15 10.01
N ARG A 329 1.34 23.22 9.70
CA ARG A 329 0.38 23.28 8.60
C ARG A 329 0.52 24.60 7.82
N PRO A 330 0.32 24.57 6.49
CA PRO A 330 0.27 25.79 5.70
C PRO A 330 -1.04 26.54 5.98
N ILE A 331 -0.92 27.76 6.48
CA ILE A 331 -2.06 28.61 6.84
C ILE A 331 -1.85 30.04 6.36
N CYS A 332 -2.94 30.80 6.22
CA CYS A 332 -2.84 32.22 5.86
C CYS A 332 -2.37 33.05 7.07
N THR A 333 -1.76 34.20 6.80
CA THR A 333 -1.24 35.11 7.83
C THR A 333 -2.33 35.54 8.83
N THR A 334 -3.58 35.74 8.36
CA THR A 334 -4.71 36.08 9.23
C THR A 334 -4.98 34.98 10.25
N CYS A 335 -5.07 33.71 9.83
CA CYS A 335 -5.29 32.59 10.75
C CYS A 335 -4.13 32.43 11.73
N ASN A 336 -2.89 32.55 11.25
CA ASN A 336 -1.70 32.41 12.09
C ASN A 336 -1.67 33.45 13.23
N ARG A 337 -2.09 34.69 12.93
CA ARG A 337 -2.16 35.77 13.93
C ARG A 337 -3.35 35.61 14.88
N SER A 338 -4.51 35.19 14.37
CA SER A 338 -5.74 35.06 15.17
C SER A 338 -5.80 33.81 16.05
N MET A 339 -5.00 32.78 15.73
CA MET A 339 -4.98 31.50 16.46
C MET A 339 -4.38 31.62 17.87
N GLY A 340 -3.38 32.49 18.07
CA GLY A 340 -2.74 32.69 19.36
C GLY A 340 -2.02 31.42 19.85
N SER A 341 -2.34 30.97 21.07
CA SER A 341 -1.81 29.74 21.67
C SER A 341 -2.82 28.59 21.71
N ARG A 342 -3.97 28.73 21.04
CA ARG A 342 -4.99 27.67 20.95
C ARG A 342 -4.49 26.51 20.08
N HIS A 343 -5.02 25.33 20.33
CA HIS A 343 -4.76 24.19 19.44
C HIS A 343 -5.38 24.49 18.07
N MET A 344 -4.69 24.18 16.97
CA MET A 344 -5.14 24.57 15.63
C MET A 344 -6.53 24.00 15.30
N ASP A 345 -6.81 22.76 15.66
CA ASP A 345 -8.12 22.13 15.40
C ASP A 345 -9.26 22.81 16.17
N GLU A 346 -8.98 23.25 17.40
CA GLU A 346 -9.92 24.04 18.21
C GLU A 346 -10.18 25.40 17.55
N PHE A 347 -9.13 26.03 17.03
CA PHE A 347 -9.26 27.28 16.30
C PHE A 347 -10.09 27.13 15.02
N CYS A 348 -9.84 26.09 14.23
CA CYS A 348 -10.60 25.76 13.02
C CYS A 348 -12.11 25.64 13.28
N GLY A 349 -12.49 25.01 14.41
CA GLY A 349 -13.88 24.90 14.84
C GLY A 349 -14.54 26.25 15.14
N THR A 350 -13.78 27.24 15.62
CA THR A 350 -14.30 28.58 15.96
C THR A 350 -14.37 29.55 14.77
N THR A 351 -13.63 29.31 13.69
CA THR A 351 -13.55 30.24 12.55
C THR A 351 -14.72 30.15 11.55
N GLY A 352 -15.82 29.46 11.90
CA GLY A 352 -17.06 29.54 11.13
C GLY A 352 -17.09 28.73 9.83
N MET A 353 -16.37 27.62 9.76
CA MET A 353 -16.66 26.55 8.77
C MET A 353 -16.94 25.23 9.49
N LEU A 354 -18.10 25.17 10.13
CA LEU A 354 -18.81 23.92 10.40
C LEU A 354 -19.25 23.33 9.04
N GLY A 355 -18.34 22.61 8.38
CA GLY A 355 -18.63 21.97 7.10
C GLY A 355 -17.43 21.75 6.17
N ALA A 356 -16.35 21.11 6.64
CA ALA A 356 -15.32 20.55 5.75
C ALA A 356 -14.50 19.41 6.40
N LEU A 357 -15.11 18.68 7.34
CA LEU A 357 -14.66 17.33 7.75
C LEU A 357 -15.22 16.24 6.82
N VAL A 358 -15.81 16.63 5.70
CA VAL A 358 -16.33 15.74 4.67
C VAL A 358 -15.81 16.23 3.32
N SER A 359 -15.33 15.29 2.49
CA SER A 359 -14.79 15.47 1.14
C SER A 359 -13.27 15.67 1.02
N PHE A 360 -12.56 14.54 1.05
CA PHE A 360 -11.57 14.23 0.02
C PHE A 360 -12.09 13.04 -0.80
N CYS A 361 -13.22 13.24 -1.46
CA CYS A 361 -13.48 12.62 -2.76
C CYS A 361 -13.36 13.78 -3.75
N VAL A 362 -12.25 13.85 -4.48
CA VAL A 362 -12.29 14.50 -5.78
C VAL A 362 -12.97 13.45 -6.67
N PRO A 363 -14.24 13.61 -7.08
CA PRO A 363 -14.74 12.83 -8.20
C PRO A 363 -13.84 13.15 -9.39
N VAL A 364 -13.37 12.11 -10.07
CA VAL A 364 -12.88 12.27 -11.44
C VAL A 364 -14.09 12.80 -12.21
N GLU A 365 -14.05 14.07 -12.61
CA GLU A 365 -15.02 14.61 -13.55
C GLU A 365 -14.87 13.80 -14.85
N GLU A 366 -15.85 12.92 -15.12
CA GLU A 366 -16.09 12.46 -16.48
C GLU A 366 -16.53 13.71 -17.25
N GLU A 367 -15.67 14.20 -18.14
CA GLU A 367 -16.01 15.26 -19.09
C GLU A 367 -17.21 14.80 -19.93
N GLU A 368 -18.40 15.31 -19.61
CA GLU A 368 -19.53 15.34 -20.53
C GLU A 368 -19.18 16.30 -21.67
N MET A 369 -18.71 15.76 -22.79
CA MET A 369 -18.67 16.48 -24.06
C MET A 369 -20.06 16.46 -24.68
N SER A 370 -20.68 17.64 -24.68
CA SER A 370 -21.81 18.04 -25.52
C SER A 370 -21.56 17.86 -27.01
#